data_AF-A0A344UCE7-F1
#
_entry.id   AF-A0A344UCE7-F1
#
_cell.length_a   1.000
_cell.length_b   1.000
_cell.length_c   1.000
_cell.angle_alpha   90.00
_cell.angle_beta   90.00
_cell.angle_gamma   90.00
#
_symmetry.space_group_name_H-M   'P 1'
#
loop_
_entity.id
_entity.type
_entity.pdbx_description
1 polymer ?
#
loop_
_entity_poly.entity_id
_entity_poly.type
_entity_poly.pdbx_seq_one_letter_code
_entity_poly.pdbx_strand_id
1 'polypeptide(L)'
;MKHVPLLIAAAIGAPILAACASPEEIRAMDQRACSGYGFKPGTDTYANCMMKQADKRDQDMRANMQNMSHPAAQQPVAPAATVIVIPAEIKPKLPDCRMQDPGVTLNSDGKWEGPNCTPAR
;
A
#
# COMPACT_ATOMS: atom_id res chain seq x y z
N MET A 1 16.28 14.50 43.94
CA MET A 1 16.60 15.47 42.87
C MET A 1 18.08 15.43 42.43
N LYS A 2 18.69 14.25 42.26
CA LYS A 2 20.11 14.11 41.85
C LYS A 2 20.31 13.25 40.59
N HIS A 3 19.25 12.61 40.09
CA HIS A 3 19.32 11.66 38.96
C HIS A 3 18.75 12.25 37.66
N VAL A 4 18.11 13.42 37.75
CA VAL A 4 17.50 14.13 36.62
C VAL A 4 18.52 14.48 35.52
N PRO A 5 19.76 14.95 35.80
CA PRO A 5 20.70 15.27 34.72
C PRO A 5 21.30 14.02 34.05
N LEU A 6 21.24 12.86 34.71
CA LEU A 6 21.81 11.60 34.21
C LEU A 6 20.88 10.92 33.20
N LEU A 7 19.57 11.21 33.26
CA LEU A 7 18.58 10.67 32.32
C LEU A 7 18.54 11.43 30.98
N ILE A 8 19.00 12.69 30.94
CA ILE A 8 18.99 13.53 29.72
C ILE A 8 20.14 13.16 28.78
N ALA A 9 21.26 12.63 29.32
CA ALA A 9 22.42 12.25 28.51
C ALA A 9 22.25 10.94 27.70
N ALA A 10 21.25 10.12 28.03
CA ALA A 10 21.05 8.81 27.39
C ALA A 10 20.24 8.86 26.07
N ALA A 11 19.70 10.04 25.69
CA ALA A 11 18.75 10.16 24.58
C ALA A 11 19.39 10.36 23.19
N ILE A 12 20.72 10.52 23.09
CA ILE A 12 21.38 10.96 21.83
C ILE A 12 21.90 9.77 20.98
N GLY A 13 21.90 8.54 21.49
CA GLY A 13 22.48 7.39 20.81
C GLY A 13 21.51 6.23 20.59
N ALA A 14 20.47 6.42 19.78
CA ALA A 14 19.71 5.28 19.26
C ALA A 14 20.42 4.74 17.99
N PRO A 15 21.08 3.56 18.03
CA PRO A 15 21.65 2.98 16.82
C PRO A 15 20.51 2.57 15.89
N ILE A 16 20.50 3.13 14.68
CA ILE A 16 19.63 2.67 13.60
C ILE A 16 20.21 1.32 13.15
N LEU A 17 19.62 0.21 13.62
CA LEU A 17 20.01 -1.14 13.24
C LEU A 17 19.63 -1.40 11.78
N ALA A 18 20.45 -0.95 10.84
CA ALA A 18 20.41 -1.45 9.46
C ALA A 18 21.03 -2.85 9.44
N ALA A 19 20.21 -3.89 9.35
CA ALA A 19 20.70 -5.26 9.21
C ALA A 19 21.24 -5.46 7.79
N CYS A 20 22.55 -5.29 7.61
CA CYS A 20 23.22 -5.69 6.38
C CYS A 20 23.36 -7.21 6.36
N ALA A 21 22.50 -7.91 5.62
CA ALA A 21 22.69 -9.32 5.31
C ALA A 21 23.41 -9.46 3.97
N SER A 22 24.40 -10.34 3.90
CA SER A 22 25.12 -10.63 2.67
C SER A 22 24.35 -11.59 1.75
N PRO A 23 24.61 -11.59 0.42
CA PRO A 23 23.92 -12.48 -0.51
C PRO A 23 24.06 -13.97 -0.17
N GLU A 24 25.23 -14.39 0.32
CA GLU A 24 25.48 -15.76 0.75
C GLU A 24 24.70 -16.13 2.00
N GLU A 25 24.53 -15.20 2.94
CA GLU A 25 23.77 -15.43 4.17
C GLU A 25 22.27 -15.57 3.87
N ILE A 26 21.74 -14.70 3.00
CA ILE A 26 20.37 -14.80 2.47
C ILE A 26 20.17 -16.16 1.79
N ARG A 27 21.11 -16.58 0.94
CA ARG A 27 21.03 -17.88 0.26
C ARG A 27 21.06 -19.03 1.28
N ALA A 28 21.91 -18.97 2.29
CA ALA A 28 21.96 -19.98 3.35
C ALA A 28 20.68 -20.02 4.19
N MET A 29 20.02 -18.89 4.40
CA MET A 29 18.70 -18.83 5.04
C MET A 29 17.62 -19.52 4.20
N ASP A 30 17.60 -19.27 2.88
CA ASP A 30 16.65 -19.92 1.98
C ASP A 30 16.87 -21.43 1.90
N GLN A 31 18.13 -21.85 1.82
CA GLN A 31 18.48 -23.27 1.83
C GLN A 31 17.98 -23.95 3.11
N ARG A 32 18.15 -23.31 4.27
CA ARG A 32 17.63 -23.79 5.55
C ARG A 32 16.10 -23.85 5.57
N ALA A 33 15.41 -22.84 5.04
CA ALA A 33 13.96 -22.83 4.96
C ALA A 33 13.44 -23.95 4.04
N CYS A 34 13.97 -24.06 2.83
CA CYS A 34 13.54 -25.06 1.85
C CYS A 34 13.83 -26.50 2.30
N SER A 35 14.98 -26.74 2.93
CA SER A 35 15.28 -28.04 3.53
C SER A 35 14.39 -28.32 4.76
N GLY A 36 14.07 -27.31 5.57
CA GLY A 36 13.13 -27.41 6.68
C GLY A 36 11.71 -27.79 6.26
N TYR A 37 11.27 -27.34 5.07
CA TYR A 37 10.01 -27.80 4.47
C TYR A 37 10.08 -29.24 3.91
N GLY A 38 11.25 -29.86 3.91
CA GLY A 38 11.47 -31.22 3.42
C GLY A 38 11.81 -31.32 1.94
N PHE A 39 12.05 -30.18 1.25
CA PHE A 39 12.54 -30.22 -0.12
C PHE A 39 14.02 -30.65 -0.15
N LYS A 40 14.36 -31.57 -1.04
CA LYS A 40 15.72 -32.12 -1.14
C LYS A 40 16.55 -31.33 -2.15
N PRO A 41 17.78 -30.89 -1.80
CA PRO A 41 18.67 -30.25 -2.75
C PRO A 41 18.86 -31.07 -4.03
N GLY A 42 18.90 -30.40 -5.17
CA GLY A 42 19.04 -31.04 -6.49
C GLY A 42 17.74 -31.54 -7.12
N THR A 43 16.58 -31.31 -6.48
CA THR A 43 15.27 -31.56 -7.09
C THR A 43 14.64 -30.29 -7.64
N ASP A 44 13.75 -30.44 -8.62
CA ASP A 44 12.96 -29.34 -9.17
C ASP A 44 12.09 -28.67 -8.10
N THR A 45 11.57 -29.44 -7.14
CA THR A 45 10.79 -28.91 -6.02
C THR A 45 11.62 -28.01 -5.11
N TYR A 46 12.89 -28.34 -4.89
CA TYR A 46 13.81 -27.49 -4.15
C TYR A 46 14.18 -26.23 -4.94
N ALA A 47 14.46 -26.35 -6.24
CA ALA A 47 14.70 -25.20 -7.10
C ALA A 47 13.50 -24.23 -7.10
N ASN A 48 12.28 -24.76 -7.22
CA ASN A 48 11.05 -23.98 -7.13
C ASN A 48 10.88 -23.30 -5.77
N CYS A 49 11.21 -23.98 -4.67
CA CYS A 49 11.19 -23.34 -3.35
C CYS A 49 12.16 -22.16 -3.27
N MET A 50 13.41 -22.35 -3.72
CA MET A 50 14.43 -21.30 -3.74
C MET A 50 14.01 -20.09 -4.59
N MET A 51 13.43 -20.33 -5.78
CA MET A 51 12.90 -19.26 -6.63
C MET A 51 11.78 -18.48 -5.93
N LYS A 52 10.82 -19.19 -5.31
CA LYS A 52 9.73 -18.53 -4.56
C LYS A 52 10.23 -17.68 -3.40
N GLN A 53 11.30 -18.09 -2.71
CA GLN A 53 11.89 -17.28 -1.65
C GLN A 53 12.54 -15.99 -2.18
N ALA A 54 13.20 -16.07 -3.33
CA ALA A 54 13.73 -14.89 -4.01
C ALA A 54 12.60 -13.93 -4.43
N ASP A 55 11.57 -14.45 -5.11
CA ASP A 55 10.43 -13.65 -5.55
C ASP A 55 9.71 -12.98 -4.37
N LYS A 56 9.53 -13.71 -3.26
CA LYS A 56 8.92 -13.16 -2.04
C LYS A 56 9.71 -11.97 -1.52
N ARG A 57 11.04 -12.05 -1.46
CA ARG A 57 11.86 -10.93 -1.00
C ARG A 57 11.76 -9.73 -1.92
N ASP A 58 11.79 -9.95 -3.24
CA ASP A 58 11.64 -8.86 -4.21
C ASP A 58 10.28 -8.17 -4.05
N GLN A 59 9.22 -8.94 -3.83
CA GLN A 59 7.90 -8.42 -3.51
C GLN A 59 7.87 -7.64 -2.20
N ASP A 60 8.48 -8.16 -1.13
CA ASP A 60 8.58 -7.48 0.17
C ASP A 60 9.36 -6.16 0.03
N MET A 61 10.44 -6.13 -0.74
CA MET A 61 11.22 -4.93 -1.03
C MET A 61 10.38 -3.89 -1.80
N ARG A 62 9.65 -4.33 -2.83
CA ARG A 62 8.76 -3.46 -3.59
C ARG A 62 7.63 -2.91 -2.72
N ALA A 63 7.00 -3.76 -1.91
CA ALA A 63 5.93 -3.36 -0.99
C ALA A 63 6.44 -2.35 0.05
N ASN A 64 7.65 -2.56 0.59
CA ASN A 64 8.27 -1.62 1.50
C ASN A 64 8.59 -0.28 0.81
N MET A 65 9.15 -0.31 -0.40
CA MET A 65 9.39 0.91 -1.19
C MET A 65 8.10 1.65 -1.52
N GLN A 66 7.02 0.93 -1.83
CA GLN A 66 5.70 1.51 -2.04
C GLN A 66 5.16 2.15 -0.75
N ASN A 67 5.24 1.45 0.38
CA ASN A 67 4.83 1.99 1.67
C ASN A 67 5.61 3.26 2.04
N MET A 68 6.90 3.31 1.72
CA MET A 68 7.74 4.47 2.00
C MET A 68 7.53 5.64 1.01
N SER A 69 7.16 5.35 -0.24
CA SER A 69 6.92 6.37 -1.28
C SER A 69 5.48 6.89 -1.27
N HIS A 70 4.54 6.17 -0.66
CA HIS A 70 3.32 6.78 -0.18
C HIS A 70 3.70 7.67 1.02
N PRO A 71 3.55 9.01 0.96
CA PRO A 71 3.59 9.79 2.18
C PRO A 71 2.57 9.12 3.09
N ALA A 72 2.98 8.73 4.30
CA ALA A 72 2.09 8.16 5.31
C ALA A 72 0.81 8.97 5.18
N ALA A 73 -0.24 8.35 4.62
CA ALA A 73 -1.48 9.05 4.44
C ALA A 73 -1.80 9.43 5.87
N GLN A 74 -1.62 10.70 6.18
CA GLN A 74 -2.22 11.29 7.35
C GLN A 74 -3.64 10.79 7.17
N GLN A 75 -4.05 9.85 8.03
CA GLN A 75 -5.45 9.54 8.19
C GLN A 75 -6.08 10.91 8.14
N PRO A 76 -6.88 11.26 7.11
CA PRO A 76 -7.35 12.62 6.99
C PRO A 76 -7.99 12.87 8.34
N VAL A 77 -7.37 13.72 9.16
CA VAL A 77 -8.00 14.24 10.36
C VAL A 77 -9.16 14.95 9.72
N ALA A 78 -10.31 14.27 9.67
CA ALA A 78 -11.46 14.78 8.95
C ALA A 78 -11.59 16.20 9.47
N PRO A 79 -11.37 17.25 8.65
CA PRO A 79 -11.56 18.60 9.13
C PRO A 79 -13.00 18.57 9.62
N ALA A 80 -13.22 18.81 10.92
CA ALA A 80 -14.49 18.56 11.61
C ALA A 80 -15.61 18.78 10.61
N ALA A 81 -16.13 17.68 10.04
CA ALA A 81 -16.82 17.78 8.77
C ALA A 81 -18.04 18.63 9.08
N THR A 82 -18.03 19.88 8.63
CA THR A 82 -19.24 20.68 8.65
C THR A 82 -20.13 19.93 7.69
N VAL A 83 -21.00 19.09 8.25
CA VAL A 83 -22.00 18.37 7.50
C VAL A 83 -22.89 19.46 6.94
N ILE A 84 -22.60 19.89 5.71
CA ILE A 84 -23.50 20.73 4.95
C ILE A 84 -24.66 19.81 4.64
N VAL A 85 -25.70 19.88 5.46
CA VAL A 85 -26.98 19.25 5.18
C VAL A 85 -27.54 19.98 3.97
N ILE A 86 -27.32 19.42 2.78
CA ILE A 86 -27.95 19.90 1.55
C ILE A 86 -29.45 19.59 1.72
N PRO A 87 -30.33 20.59 1.81
CA PRO A 87 -31.77 20.33 1.88
C PRO A 87 -32.18 19.56 0.62
N ALA A 88 -32.79 18.38 0.82
CA ALA A 88 -33.22 17.47 -0.25
C ALA A 88 -34.39 18.03 -1.11
N GLU A 89 -34.78 19.28 -0.86
CA GLU A 89 -35.92 19.96 -1.46
C GLU A 89 -35.67 20.35 -2.92
N ILE A 90 -34.41 20.41 -3.35
CA ILE A 90 -34.05 20.60 -4.76
C ILE A 90 -33.25 19.36 -5.17
N LYS A 91 -33.91 18.25 -5.52
CA LYS A 91 -33.23 17.17 -6.25
C LYS A 91 -32.69 17.76 -7.55
N PRO A 92 -31.37 17.98 -7.72
CA PRO A 92 -30.86 17.99 -9.08
C PRO A 92 -31.06 16.55 -9.54
N LYS A 93 -31.87 16.31 -10.58
CA LYS A 93 -31.90 14.98 -11.20
C LYS A 93 -30.50 14.73 -11.74
N LEU A 94 -29.66 14.08 -10.96
CA LEU A 94 -28.33 13.70 -11.38
C LEU A 94 -28.50 12.61 -12.45
N PRO A 95 -27.76 12.64 -13.57
CA PRO A 95 -27.81 11.57 -14.55
C PRO A 95 -27.37 10.26 -13.90
N ASP A 96 -27.95 9.15 -14.35
CA ASP A 96 -27.70 7.81 -13.79
C ASP A 96 -26.40 7.16 -14.33
N CYS A 97 -25.45 7.99 -14.78
CA CYS A 97 -24.21 7.52 -15.37
C CYS A 97 -23.01 8.39 -14.95
N ARG A 98 -21.83 7.78 -14.97
CA ARG A 98 -20.56 8.36 -14.54
C ARG A 98 -19.52 8.28 -15.65
N MET A 99 -18.50 9.14 -15.58
CA MET A 99 -17.37 9.14 -16.53
C MET A 99 -16.57 7.83 -16.55
N GLN A 100 -16.67 7.01 -15.50
CA GLN A 100 -15.99 5.73 -15.43
C GLN A 100 -16.75 4.61 -16.17
N ASP A 101 -18.00 4.83 -16.55
CA ASP A 101 -18.81 3.82 -17.21
C ASP A 101 -18.37 3.63 -18.67
N PRO A 102 -18.30 2.38 -19.19
CA PRO A 102 -17.86 2.12 -20.55
C PRO A 102 -18.75 2.81 -21.59
N GLY A 103 -18.13 3.61 -22.46
CA GLY A 103 -18.83 4.29 -23.55
C GLY A 103 -19.64 5.52 -23.12
N VAL A 104 -19.40 6.06 -21.91
CA VAL A 104 -19.99 7.32 -21.46
C VAL A 104 -19.07 8.51 -21.76
N THR A 105 -19.63 9.57 -22.33
CA THR A 105 -18.93 10.82 -22.65
C THR A 105 -19.67 12.03 -22.09
N LEU A 106 -18.92 13.09 -21.74
CA LEU A 106 -19.46 14.39 -21.39
C LEU A 106 -19.26 15.34 -22.59
N ASN A 107 -20.36 15.79 -23.18
CA ASN A 107 -20.32 16.73 -24.29
C ASN A 107 -19.98 18.13 -23.81
N SER A 108 -19.54 18.99 -24.73
CA SER A 108 -19.25 20.40 -24.48
C SER A 108 -20.44 21.18 -23.91
N ASP A 109 -21.66 20.72 -24.18
CA ASP A 109 -22.91 21.30 -23.66
C ASP A 109 -23.24 20.84 -22.23
N GLY A 110 -22.33 20.09 -21.59
CA GLY A 110 -22.49 19.57 -20.24
C GLY A 110 -23.46 18.39 -20.10
N LYS A 111 -23.89 17.79 -21.22
CA LYS A 111 -24.77 16.61 -21.25
C LYS A 111 -23.97 15.31 -21.28
N TRP A 112 -24.42 14.34 -20.50
CA TRP A 112 -23.87 12.99 -20.45
C TRP A 112 -24.56 12.11 -21.49
N GLU A 113 -23.77 11.44 -22.33
CA GLU A 113 -24.25 10.50 -23.36
C GLU A 113 -23.58 9.14 -23.20
N GLY A 114 -24.33 8.06 -23.42
CA GLY A 114 -23.81 6.69 -23.35
C GLY A 114 -24.92 5.64 -23.35
N PRO A 115 -24.58 4.35 -23.57
CA PRO A 115 -25.55 3.28 -23.81
C PRO A 115 -26.56 3.03 -22.67
N ASN A 116 -26.32 3.56 -21.46
CA ASN A 116 -27.24 3.47 -20.31
C ASN A 116 -27.44 4.81 -19.57
N CYS A 117 -27.13 5.95 -20.21
CA CYS A 117 -27.31 7.26 -19.57
C CYS A 117 -28.77 7.74 -19.67
N THR A 118 -29.45 7.91 -18.53
CA THR A 118 -30.69 8.70 -18.49
C THR A 118 -30.33 10.16 -18.24
N PRO A 119 -30.66 11.09 -19.16
CA PRO A 119 -30.31 12.50 -18.98
C PRO A 119 -31.09 13.11 -17.81
N ALA A 120 -30.42 14.00 -17.07
CA ALA A 120 -31.06 14.92 -16.14
C ALA A 120 -32.16 15.71 -16.86
N ARG A 121 -33.41 15.65 -16.38
CA ARG A 121 -34.57 16.29 -17.02
C ARG A 121 -35.28 17.28 -16.11
#